data_AF-A0A6F9D8A3-F1
#
_entry.id   AF-A0A6F9D8A3-F1
#
_cell.length_a   1.000
_cell.length_b   1.000
_cell.length_c   1.000
_cell.angle_alpha   90.00
_cell.angle_beta   90.00
_cell.angle_gamma   90.00
#
_symmetry.space_group_name_H-M   'P 1'
#
loop_
_entity.id
_entity.type
_entity.pdbx_description
1 polymer ?
#
loop_
_entity_poly.entity_id
_entity_poly.type
_entity_poly.pdbx_seq_one_letter_code
_entity_poly.pdbx_strand_id
1 'polypeptide(L)'
;MESLVNEIQDLQTQCDSLQEKIGESVKETFPSKRAEGIKTVDDIIQLRNQYLTAELSVRNQDASTKKISTHPAVVSSTFTKELDELISSMAELMQVVNAQMENLEKSIENKASMIQQQNEIHDAMQQQLAANTESNQNFDDFVKSLESKQAKHSLDIQTTVKKMNEFLDSHFPVPSTKQQKLAGTNVNVYEMLSQKRFVSMKQLYNDLLNLAVEKPDGPYLVIDDQHWPPYVDLLLRFGIAVRHPGDINRIKLANSYI
;
A
#
# COMPACT_ATOMS: atom_id res chain seq x y z
N MET A 1 40.26 -22.84 39.66
CA MET A 1 38.84 -22.74 40.06
C MET A 1 38.30 -21.33 39.87
N GLU A 2 39.00 -20.27 40.31
CA GLU A 2 38.55 -18.86 40.12
C GLU A 2 38.33 -18.45 38.65
N SER A 3 39.16 -18.95 37.70
CA SER A 3 39.00 -18.65 36.27
C SER A 3 37.67 -19.16 35.67
N LEU A 4 37.21 -20.33 36.11
CA LEU A 4 35.98 -20.95 35.62
C LEU A 4 34.74 -20.30 36.24
N VAL A 5 34.85 -19.84 37.48
CA VAL A 5 33.78 -19.08 38.16
C VAL A 5 33.60 -17.73 37.47
N ASN A 6 34.68 -17.04 37.11
CA ASN A 6 34.60 -15.77 36.40
C ASN A 6 34.03 -15.93 34.98
N GLU A 7 34.35 -17.02 34.29
CA GLU A 7 33.82 -17.31 32.95
C GLU A 7 32.32 -17.65 32.99
N ILE A 8 31.88 -18.39 34.01
CA ILE A 8 30.44 -18.64 34.25
C ILE A 8 29.71 -17.34 34.60
N GLN A 9 30.30 -16.48 35.42
CA GLN A 9 29.74 -15.18 35.78
C GLN A 9 29.61 -14.27 34.55
N ASP A 10 30.62 -14.26 33.68
CA ASP A 10 30.60 -13.48 32.44
C ASP A 10 29.53 -14.01 31.47
N LEU A 11 29.44 -15.33 31.31
CA LEU A 11 28.40 -15.97 30.49
C LEU A 11 26.99 -15.70 31.03
N GLN A 12 26.80 -15.67 32.35
CA GLN A 12 25.52 -15.27 32.97
C GLN A 12 25.18 -13.82 32.65
N THR A 13 26.15 -12.92 32.80
CA THR A 13 25.96 -11.49 32.51
C THR A 13 25.63 -11.26 31.03
N GLN A 14 26.25 -12.03 30.13
CA GLN A 14 25.94 -12.00 28.71
C GLN A 14 24.53 -12.54 28.40
N CYS A 15 24.11 -13.65 29.04
CA CYS A 15 22.76 -14.19 28.91
C CYS A 15 21.70 -13.19 29.36
N ASP A 16 21.91 -12.53 30.51
CA ASP A 16 20.98 -11.54 31.05
C ASP A 16 20.86 -10.34 30.09
N SER A 17 21.98 -9.86 29.52
CA SER A 17 21.97 -8.75 28.56
C SER A 17 21.28 -9.11 27.24
N LEU A 18 21.37 -10.37 26.79
CA LEU A 18 20.71 -10.86 25.60
C LEU A 18 19.21 -11.02 25.82
N GLN A 19 18.80 -11.48 27.01
CA GLN A 19 17.38 -11.54 27.38
C GLN A 19 16.73 -10.16 27.41
N GLU A 20 17.43 -9.14 27.92
CA GLU A 20 16.95 -7.76 27.91
C GLU A 20 16.75 -7.23 26.48
N LYS A 21 17.74 -7.42 25.60
CA LYS A 21 17.66 -7.02 24.18
C LYS A 21 16.56 -7.75 23.42
N ILE A 22 16.35 -9.04 23.68
CA ILE A 22 15.24 -9.80 23.09
C ILE A 22 13.91 -9.22 23.57
N GLY A 23 13.79 -8.88 24.86
CA GLY A 23 12.60 -8.25 25.43
C GLY A 23 12.25 -6.90 24.79
N GLU A 24 13.26 -6.08 24.47
CA GLU A 24 13.07 -4.80 23.76
C GLU A 24 12.66 -5.02 22.29
N SER A 25 13.33 -5.93 21.58
CA SER A 25 13.02 -6.23 20.18
C SER A 25 11.61 -6.81 19.99
N VAL A 26 11.13 -7.63 20.95
CA VAL A 26 9.76 -8.17 20.94
C VAL A 26 8.72 -7.07 21.14
N LYS A 27 9.01 -6.04 21.98
CA LYS A 27 8.12 -4.89 22.19
C LYS A 27 8.01 -4.01 20.94
N GLU A 28 9.09 -3.85 20.17
CA GLU A 28 9.07 -3.11 18.91
C GLU A 28 8.35 -3.88 17.79
N THR A 29 8.50 -5.21 17.74
CA THR A 29 8.01 -6.02 16.62
C THR A 29 6.50 -6.33 16.69
N PHE A 30 5.90 -6.33 17.88
CA PHE A 30 4.48 -6.69 18.06
C PHE A 30 3.68 -5.67 18.89
N PRO A 31 3.33 -4.49 18.37
CA PRO A 31 2.43 -3.56 19.04
C PRO A 31 0.97 -3.99 18.81
N SER A 32 0.50 -5.05 19.48
CA SER A 32 -0.88 -5.53 19.31
C SER A 32 -1.69 -5.51 20.61
N LYS A 33 -2.74 -4.68 20.63
CA LYS A 33 -3.71 -4.46 21.71
C LYS A 33 -4.69 -5.64 21.94
N ARG A 34 -4.35 -6.87 21.52
CA ARG A 34 -5.31 -8.01 21.53
C ARG A 34 -5.08 -9.05 22.63
N ALA A 35 -4.29 -8.74 23.65
CA ALA A 35 -4.03 -9.62 24.80
C ALA A 35 -4.07 -8.85 26.13
N GLU A 36 -5.27 -8.43 26.54
CA GLU A 36 -5.47 -8.04 27.94
C GLU A 36 -5.54 -9.30 28.80
N GLY A 37 -4.38 -9.82 29.21
CA GLY A 37 -4.31 -10.91 30.18
C GLY A 37 -3.01 -11.73 30.21
N ILE A 38 -2.14 -11.64 29.21
CA ILE A 38 -0.84 -12.33 29.18
C ILE A 38 0.18 -11.29 28.72
N LYS A 39 0.96 -10.74 29.65
CA LYS A 39 1.81 -9.57 29.42
C LYS A 39 3.29 -9.91 29.35
N THR A 40 3.71 -11.11 29.76
CA THR A 40 5.12 -11.55 29.70
C THR A 40 5.25 -13.03 29.32
N VAL A 41 6.44 -13.44 28.88
CA VAL A 41 6.80 -14.85 28.68
C VAL A 41 6.65 -15.65 30.00
N ASP A 42 6.87 -15.00 31.14
CA ASP A 42 6.63 -15.58 32.47
C ASP A 42 5.17 -15.96 32.70
N ASP A 43 4.21 -15.15 32.23
CA ASP A 43 2.78 -15.49 32.34
C ASP A 43 2.44 -16.76 31.54
N ILE A 44 3.06 -16.93 30.37
CA ILE A 44 2.90 -18.12 29.51
C ILE A 44 3.50 -19.35 30.21
N ILE A 45 4.69 -19.21 30.80
CA ILE A 45 5.36 -20.28 31.55
C ILE A 45 4.54 -20.67 32.78
N GLN A 46 4.00 -19.68 33.51
CA GLN A 46 3.17 -19.92 34.69
C GLN A 46 1.86 -20.62 34.33
N LEU A 47 1.20 -20.19 33.24
CA LEU A 47 0.00 -20.86 32.72
C LEU A 47 0.30 -22.28 32.27
N ARG A 48 1.44 -22.51 31.60
CA ARG A 48 1.86 -23.85 31.18
C ARG A 48 2.16 -24.75 32.37
N ASN A 49 2.82 -24.23 33.41
CA ASN A 49 3.09 -24.98 34.64
C ASN A 49 1.80 -25.32 35.40
N GLN A 50 0.84 -24.40 35.47
CA GLN A 50 -0.48 -24.69 36.04
C GLN A 50 -1.20 -25.80 35.28
N TYR A 51 -1.21 -25.72 33.94
CA TYR A 51 -1.78 -26.76 33.09
C TYR A 51 -1.12 -28.13 33.33
N LEU A 52 0.22 -28.18 33.32
CA LEU A 52 0.98 -29.41 33.57
C LEU A 52 0.72 -29.98 34.96
N THR A 53 0.58 -29.12 35.97
CA THR A 53 0.28 -29.55 37.35
C THR A 53 -1.14 -30.13 37.46
N ALA A 54 -2.10 -29.52 36.78
CA ALA A 54 -3.47 -30.04 36.69
C ALA A 54 -3.51 -31.38 35.95
N GLU A 55 -2.79 -31.51 34.82
CA GLU A 55 -2.67 -32.76 34.07
C GLU A 55 -2.02 -33.87 34.90
N LEU A 56 -0.95 -33.56 35.64
CA LEU A 56 -0.33 -34.50 36.58
C LEU A 56 -1.27 -34.91 37.71
N SER A 57 -2.08 -33.99 38.24
CA SER A 57 -3.06 -34.28 39.28
C SER A 57 -4.14 -35.26 38.79
N VAL A 58 -4.67 -35.05 37.58
CA VAL A 58 -5.63 -35.95 36.93
C VAL A 58 -5.00 -37.32 36.72
N ARG A 59 -3.79 -37.38 36.15
CA ARG A 59 -3.10 -38.64 35.85
C ARG A 59 -2.76 -39.44 37.10
N ASN A 60 -2.39 -38.76 38.19
CA ASN A 60 -2.12 -39.38 39.49
C ASN A 60 -3.41 -39.86 40.19
N GLN A 61 -4.54 -39.18 39.99
CA GLN A 61 -5.85 -39.68 40.44
C GLN A 61 -6.30 -40.91 39.65
N ASP A 62 -6.10 -40.94 38.34
CA ASP A 62 -6.39 -42.12 37.50
C ASP A 62 -5.49 -43.32 37.85
N ALA A 63 -4.24 -43.06 38.24
CA ALA A 63 -3.31 -44.09 38.71
C ALA A 63 -3.72 -44.74 40.05
N SER A 64 -4.52 -44.04 40.87
CA SER A 64 -4.86 -44.46 42.24
C SER A 64 -5.84 -45.64 42.32
N THR A 65 -6.62 -45.96 41.28
CA THR A 65 -7.55 -47.11 41.36
C THR A 65 -7.84 -47.84 40.04
N LYS A 66 -6.82 -48.20 39.25
CA LYS A 66 -6.99 -49.27 38.24
C LYS A 66 -6.79 -50.63 38.91
N LYS A 67 -7.83 -51.17 39.57
CA LYS A 67 -7.79 -52.55 40.09
C LYS A 67 -7.69 -53.50 38.91
N ILE A 68 -6.51 -54.09 38.70
CA ILE A 68 -6.27 -55.06 37.63
C ILE A 68 -7.08 -56.31 37.98
N SER A 69 -8.00 -56.70 37.10
CA SER A 69 -8.73 -57.96 37.23
C SER A 69 -7.73 -59.10 37.33
N THR A 70 -7.82 -59.94 38.36
CA THR A 70 -6.89 -61.07 38.57
C THR A 70 -7.24 -62.28 37.68
N HIS A 71 -8.31 -62.18 36.87
CA HIS A 71 -8.74 -63.27 36.01
C HIS A 71 -7.81 -63.40 34.79
N PRO A 72 -7.12 -64.54 34.58
CA PRO A 72 -6.07 -64.69 33.57
C PRO A 72 -6.53 -64.32 32.15
N ALA A 73 -7.73 -64.73 31.76
CA ALA A 73 -8.27 -64.42 30.43
C ALA A 73 -8.51 -62.91 30.21
N VAL A 74 -8.88 -62.17 31.27
CA VAL A 74 -9.13 -60.73 31.16
C VAL A 74 -7.81 -59.98 31.03
N VAL A 75 -6.79 -60.34 31.82
CA VAL A 75 -5.43 -59.75 31.74
C VAL A 75 -4.80 -59.97 30.37
N SER A 76 -4.88 -61.19 29.81
CA SER A 76 -4.38 -61.47 28.47
C SER A 76 -5.12 -60.69 27.39
N SER A 77 -6.46 -60.55 27.51
CA SER A 77 -7.25 -59.77 26.55
C SER A 77 -6.95 -58.26 26.62
N THR A 78 -6.70 -57.71 27.81
CA THR A 78 -6.32 -56.29 27.96
C THR A 78 -4.92 -56.04 27.45
N PHE A 79 -3.97 -56.97 27.69
CA PHE A 79 -2.60 -56.86 27.21
C PHE A 79 -2.52 -56.93 25.67
N THR A 80 -3.24 -57.88 25.06
CA THR A 80 -3.32 -57.99 23.60
C THR A 80 -3.97 -56.75 22.98
N LYS A 81 -5.05 -56.23 23.58
CA LYS A 81 -5.68 -54.99 23.14
C LYS A 81 -4.75 -53.78 23.24
N GLU A 82 -4.02 -53.62 24.34
CA GLU A 82 -3.05 -52.52 24.51
C GLU A 82 -1.89 -52.63 23.52
N LEU A 83 -1.43 -53.85 23.20
CA LEU A 83 -0.44 -54.07 22.14
C LEU A 83 -0.99 -53.71 20.77
N ASP A 84 -2.21 -54.11 20.43
CA ASP A 84 -2.84 -53.79 19.16
C ASP A 84 -3.06 -52.27 19.01
N GLU A 85 -3.48 -51.58 20.08
CA GLU A 85 -3.59 -50.12 20.12
C GLU A 85 -2.24 -49.44 19.92
N LEU A 86 -1.17 -49.93 20.56
CA LEU A 86 0.19 -49.40 20.37
C LEU A 86 0.70 -49.63 18.94
N ILE A 87 0.47 -50.81 18.38
CA ILE A 87 0.84 -51.14 16.99
C ILE A 87 0.09 -50.23 16.03
N SER A 88 -1.21 -50.03 16.24
CA SER A 88 -2.01 -49.11 15.42
C SER A 88 -1.50 -47.67 15.52
N SER A 89 -1.21 -47.19 16.73
CA SER A 89 -0.67 -45.84 16.95
C SER A 89 0.70 -45.65 16.30
N MET A 90 1.60 -46.64 16.39
CA MET A 90 2.88 -46.60 15.70
C MET A 90 2.70 -46.62 14.17
N ALA A 91 1.74 -47.37 13.65
CA ALA A 91 1.44 -47.38 12.21
C ALA A 91 0.94 -46.01 11.72
N GLU A 92 0.06 -45.35 12.48
CA GLU A 92 -0.39 -43.98 12.19
C GLU A 92 0.77 -42.98 12.24
N LEU A 93 1.65 -43.09 13.25
CA LEU A 93 2.82 -42.21 13.36
C LEU A 93 3.78 -42.42 12.18
N MET A 94 4.01 -43.67 11.76
CA MET A 94 4.81 -43.97 10.57
C MET A 94 4.22 -43.33 9.31
N GLN A 95 2.88 -43.33 9.15
CA GLN A 95 2.25 -42.66 8.01
C GLN A 95 2.48 -41.15 8.03
N VAL A 96 2.35 -40.52 9.20
CA VAL A 96 2.61 -39.08 9.37
C VAL A 96 4.07 -38.76 9.05
N VAL A 97 5.02 -39.53 9.56
CA VAL A 97 6.45 -39.34 9.30
C VAL A 97 6.76 -39.52 7.81
N ASN A 98 6.23 -40.56 7.16
CA ASN A 98 6.43 -40.78 5.73
C ASN A 98 5.86 -39.63 4.88
N ALA A 99 4.66 -39.14 5.22
CA ALA A 99 4.07 -37.98 4.53
C ALA A 99 4.89 -36.71 4.74
N GLN A 100 5.50 -36.52 5.92
CA GLN A 100 6.43 -35.41 6.17
C GLN A 100 7.71 -35.54 5.34
N MET A 101 8.27 -36.75 5.24
CA MET A 101 9.45 -37.00 4.40
C MET A 101 9.17 -36.70 2.92
N GLU A 102 8.05 -37.18 2.38
CA GLU A 102 7.66 -36.93 0.98
C GLU A 102 7.47 -35.42 0.71
N ASN A 103 6.84 -34.70 1.64
CA ASN A 103 6.70 -33.25 1.54
C ASN A 103 8.05 -32.51 1.56
N LEU A 104 8.98 -32.96 2.40
CA LEU A 104 10.33 -32.38 2.47
C LEU A 104 11.12 -32.65 1.19
N GLU A 105 11.08 -33.87 0.64
CA GLU A 105 11.71 -34.22 -0.63
C GLU A 105 11.18 -33.33 -1.76
N LYS A 106 9.87 -33.19 -1.87
CA LYS A 106 9.25 -32.30 -2.86
C LYS A 106 9.63 -30.83 -2.63
N SER A 107 9.74 -30.39 -1.37
CA SER A 107 10.19 -29.03 -1.08
C SER A 107 11.66 -28.82 -1.47
N ILE A 108 12.51 -29.82 -1.34
CA ILE A 108 13.92 -29.75 -1.76
C ILE A 108 14.00 -29.66 -3.28
N GLU A 109 13.25 -30.48 -4.00
CA GLU A 109 13.20 -30.46 -5.46
C GLU A 109 12.72 -29.10 -6.00
N ASN A 110 11.63 -28.57 -5.44
CA ASN A 110 11.12 -27.24 -5.81
C ASN A 110 12.16 -26.14 -5.58
N LYS A 111 12.86 -26.17 -4.43
CA LYS A 111 13.91 -25.21 -4.11
C LYS A 111 15.09 -25.33 -5.06
N ALA A 112 15.50 -26.55 -5.42
CA ALA A 112 16.57 -26.77 -6.38
C ALA A 112 16.23 -26.19 -7.76
N SER A 113 15.00 -26.42 -8.25
CA SER A 113 14.53 -25.82 -9.51
C SER A 113 14.48 -24.29 -9.45
N MET A 114 14.04 -23.71 -8.33
CA MET A 114 13.99 -22.26 -8.15
C MET A 114 15.39 -21.64 -8.15
N ILE A 115 16.37 -22.28 -7.50
CA ILE A 115 17.77 -21.83 -7.52
C ILE A 115 18.32 -21.87 -8.95
N GLN A 116 18.02 -22.92 -9.72
CA GLN A 116 18.44 -23.00 -11.12
C GLN A 116 17.89 -21.82 -11.94
N GLN A 117 16.58 -21.56 -11.85
CA GLN A 117 15.95 -20.43 -12.55
C GLN A 117 16.56 -19.09 -12.12
N GLN A 118 16.83 -18.92 -10.83
CA GLN A 118 17.46 -17.70 -10.32
C GLN A 118 18.87 -17.51 -10.87
N ASN A 119 19.65 -18.58 -11.00
CA ASN A 119 20.99 -18.52 -11.61
C ASN A 119 20.90 -18.16 -13.10
N GLU A 120 19.96 -18.74 -13.85
CA GLU A 120 19.75 -18.39 -15.27
C GLU A 120 19.40 -16.90 -15.44
N ILE A 121 18.53 -16.36 -14.58
CA ILE A 121 18.18 -14.93 -14.58
C ILE A 121 19.41 -14.09 -14.22
N HIS A 122 20.15 -14.48 -13.18
CA HIS A 122 21.34 -13.75 -12.74
C HIS A 122 22.39 -13.69 -13.86
N ASP A 123 22.66 -14.81 -14.53
CA ASP A 123 23.61 -14.87 -15.64
C ASP A 123 23.16 -14.02 -16.84
N ALA A 124 21.85 -14.04 -17.17
CA ALA A 124 21.29 -13.18 -18.21
C ALA A 124 21.42 -11.69 -17.86
N MET A 125 21.14 -11.30 -16.61
CA MET A 125 21.30 -9.93 -16.14
C MET A 125 22.77 -9.51 -16.14
N GLN A 126 23.68 -10.39 -15.74
CA GLN A 126 25.11 -10.11 -15.74
C GLN A 126 25.66 -9.95 -17.16
N GLN A 127 25.18 -10.77 -18.11
CA GLN A 127 25.50 -10.62 -19.53
C GLN A 127 24.97 -9.30 -20.09
N GLN A 128 23.73 -8.92 -19.74
CA GLN A 128 23.17 -7.62 -20.12
C GLN A 128 23.95 -6.45 -19.51
N LEU A 129 24.38 -6.55 -18.25
CA LEU A 129 25.21 -5.53 -17.62
C LEU A 129 26.55 -5.38 -18.33
N ALA A 130 27.22 -6.49 -18.66
CA ALA A 130 28.47 -6.46 -19.43
C ALA A 130 28.28 -5.82 -20.81
N ALA A 131 27.22 -6.19 -21.53
CA ALA A 131 26.87 -5.59 -22.82
C ALA A 131 26.50 -4.10 -22.69
N ASN A 132 25.80 -3.71 -21.63
CA ASN A 132 25.38 -2.34 -21.39
C ASN A 132 26.53 -1.43 -20.91
N THR A 133 27.54 -1.96 -20.21
CA THR A 133 28.73 -1.19 -19.85
C THR A 133 29.53 -0.75 -21.08
N GLU A 134 29.50 -1.53 -22.16
CA GLU A 134 30.07 -1.16 -23.47
C GLU A 134 29.15 -0.21 -24.27
N SER A 135 27.86 -0.15 -23.92
CA SER A 135 26.81 0.59 -24.62
C SER A 135 26.27 1.82 -23.84
N ASN A 136 27.02 2.34 -22.86
CA ASN A 136 26.64 3.53 -22.07
C ASN A 136 26.30 4.78 -22.91
N GLN A 137 26.67 4.81 -24.19
CA GLN A 137 26.25 5.84 -25.14
C GLN A 137 24.74 5.80 -25.45
N ASN A 138 24.10 4.62 -25.46
CA ASN A 138 22.67 4.49 -25.79
C ASN A 138 21.73 5.02 -24.71
N PHE A 139 22.11 4.93 -23.43
CA PHE A 139 21.26 5.45 -22.35
C PHE A 139 21.29 6.98 -22.31
N ASP A 140 22.48 7.57 -22.45
CA ASP A 140 22.63 9.03 -22.48
C ASP A 140 21.94 9.63 -23.73
N ASP A 141 22.03 8.97 -24.88
CA ASP A 141 21.30 9.36 -26.09
C ASP A 141 19.79 9.20 -25.94
N PHE A 142 19.33 8.14 -25.25
CA PHE A 142 17.92 7.96 -24.93
C PHE A 142 17.40 9.07 -24.01
N VAL A 143 18.13 9.41 -22.94
CA VAL A 143 17.80 10.50 -22.02
C VAL A 143 17.76 11.83 -22.78
N LYS A 144 18.78 12.16 -23.57
CA LYS A 144 18.78 13.37 -24.42
C LYS A 144 17.59 13.40 -25.38
N SER A 145 17.20 12.25 -25.93
CA SER A 145 16.02 12.17 -26.82
C SER A 145 14.72 12.45 -26.07
N LEU A 146 14.61 12.00 -24.81
CA LEU A 146 13.45 12.29 -23.96
C LEU A 146 13.41 13.75 -23.55
N GLU A 147 14.54 14.33 -23.14
CA GLU A 147 14.66 15.74 -22.81
C GLU A 147 14.30 16.63 -24.02
N SER A 148 14.78 16.27 -25.21
CA SER A 148 14.44 16.97 -26.45
C SER A 148 12.94 16.89 -26.76
N LYS A 149 12.31 15.72 -26.60
CA LYS A 149 10.86 15.56 -26.77
C LYS A 149 10.09 16.37 -25.74
N GLN A 150 10.49 16.37 -24.48
CA GLN A 150 9.87 17.16 -23.42
C GLN A 150 9.96 18.67 -23.72
N ALA A 151 11.14 19.15 -24.13
CA ALA A 151 11.34 20.53 -24.51
C ALA A 151 10.45 20.94 -25.70
N LYS A 152 10.32 20.05 -26.71
CA LYS A 152 9.44 20.27 -27.86
C LYS A 152 7.97 20.35 -27.43
N HIS A 153 7.49 19.43 -26.60
CA HIS A 153 6.13 19.47 -26.08
C HIS A 153 5.86 20.74 -25.27
N SER A 154 6.82 21.17 -24.44
CA SER A 154 6.71 22.42 -23.68
C SER A 154 6.58 23.63 -24.61
N LEU A 155 7.35 23.67 -25.70
CA LEU A 155 7.30 24.75 -26.69
C LEU A 155 5.98 24.75 -27.47
N ASP A 156 5.48 23.58 -27.84
CA ASP A 156 4.21 23.41 -28.56
C ASP A 156 3.03 23.87 -27.68
N ILE A 157 3.02 23.52 -26.40
CA ILE A 157 2.03 23.99 -25.42
C ILE A 157 2.08 25.51 -25.30
N GLN A 158 3.27 26.09 -25.11
CA GLN A 158 3.44 27.54 -24.98
C GLN A 158 2.96 28.28 -26.24
N THR A 159 3.28 27.76 -27.41
CA THR A 159 2.88 28.34 -28.71
C THR A 159 1.36 28.26 -28.89
N THR A 160 0.75 27.13 -28.52
CA THR A 160 -0.70 26.92 -28.61
C THR A 160 -1.45 27.85 -27.67
N VAL A 161 -1.03 27.95 -26.41
CA VAL A 161 -1.60 28.86 -25.42
C VAL A 161 -1.45 30.32 -25.88
N LYS A 162 -0.31 30.69 -26.46
CA LYS A 162 -0.09 32.04 -27.00
C LYS A 162 -1.06 32.37 -28.13
N LYS A 163 -1.19 31.49 -29.13
CA LYS A 163 -2.14 31.69 -30.26
C LYS A 163 -3.59 31.76 -29.78
N MET A 164 -3.96 30.92 -28.81
CA MET A 164 -5.29 30.95 -28.19
C MET A 164 -5.52 32.28 -27.47
N ASN A 165 -4.54 32.76 -26.72
CA ASN A 165 -4.62 34.05 -26.03
C ASN A 165 -4.75 35.22 -27.01
N GLU A 166 -4.00 35.22 -28.11
CA GLU A 166 -4.11 36.23 -29.18
C GLU A 166 -5.51 36.21 -29.84
N PHE A 167 -6.05 35.02 -30.09
CA PHE A 167 -7.41 34.84 -30.59
C PHE A 167 -8.47 35.38 -29.61
N LEU A 168 -8.33 35.06 -28.32
CA LEU A 168 -9.25 35.54 -27.29
C LEU A 168 -9.18 37.06 -27.12
N ASP A 169 -7.99 37.65 -27.16
CA ASP A 169 -7.81 39.10 -27.08
C ASP A 169 -8.41 39.81 -28.31
N SER A 170 -8.36 39.21 -29.50
CA SER A 170 -8.91 39.78 -30.74
C SER A 170 -10.43 39.65 -30.87
N HIS A 171 -11.00 38.51 -30.48
CA HIS A 171 -12.42 38.19 -30.71
C HIS A 171 -13.33 38.35 -29.49
N PHE A 172 -12.76 38.34 -28.27
CA PHE A 172 -13.50 38.44 -27.01
C PHE A 172 -12.91 39.54 -26.10
N PRO A 173 -12.86 40.81 -26.56
CA PRO A 173 -12.30 41.90 -25.76
C PRO A 173 -13.11 42.14 -24.49
N VAL A 174 -12.47 42.65 -23.44
CA VAL A 174 -13.14 42.97 -22.17
C VAL A 174 -14.34 43.89 -22.43
N PRO A 175 -15.51 43.64 -21.82
CA PRO A 175 -16.71 44.45 -22.04
C PRO A 175 -16.44 45.92 -21.75
N SER A 176 -16.34 46.73 -22.81
CA SER A 176 -16.30 48.18 -22.67
C SER A 176 -17.73 48.70 -22.53
N THR A 177 -17.91 49.81 -21.82
CA THR A 177 -19.19 50.51 -21.57
C THR A 177 -20.02 50.77 -22.85
N LYS A 178 -19.42 50.69 -24.04
CA LYS A 178 -20.10 50.83 -25.34
C LYS A 178 -20.79 49.55 -25.85
N GLN A 179 -20.30 48.35 -25.53
CA GLN A 179 -20.92 47.08 -25.93
C GLN A 179 -22.13 46.70 -25.05
N GLN A 180 -22.21 47.31 -23.86
CA GLN A 180 -23.29 47.11 -22.89
C GLN A 180 -24.65 47.69 -23.36
N LYS A 181 -24.70 48.50 -24.43
CA LYS A 181 -25.96 49.09 -24.95
C LYS A 181 -26.70 48.22 -25.98
N LEU A 182 -26.11 47.12 -26.45
CA LEU A 182 -26.66 46.30 -27.55
C LEU A 182 -27.64 45.20 -27.07
N ALA A 183 -27.71 44.92 -25.76
CA ALA A 183 -28.69 43.99 -25.19
C ALA A 183 -29.83 44.79 -24.54
N GLY A 184 -30.95 44.97 -25.27
CA GLY A 184 -32.03 45.90 -24.91
C GLY A 184 -32.88 45.50 -23.70
N THR A 185 -32.39 45.72 -22.48
CA THR A 185 -33.22 45.61 -21.25
C THR A 185 -32.85 46.72 -20.23
N ASN A 186 -33.78 47.05 -19.33
CA ASN A 186 -33.80 48.15 -18.35
C ASN A 186 -32.47 48.79 -17.90
N VAL A 187 -32.39 50.12 -18.05
CA VAL A 187 -31.28 51.05 -17.76
C VAL A 187 -30.68 50.92 -16.34
N ASN A 188 -31.43 50.44 -15.35
CA ASN A 188 -31.02 50.39 -13.94
C ASN A 188 -29.95 49.32 -13.63
N VAL A 189 -29.96 48.16 -14.30
CA VAL A 189 -28.96 47.08 -14.08
C VAL A 189 -27.59 47.45 -14.68
N TYR A 190 -27.59 48.26 -15.73
CA TYR A 190 -26.38 48.61 -16.50
C TYR A 190 -25.50 49.65 -15.82
N GLU A 191 -26.11 50.55 -15.04
CA GLU A 191 -25.36 51.52 -14.22
C GLU A 191 -24.54 50.80 -13.14
N MET A 192 -25.06 49.68 -12.61
CA MET A 192 -24.37 48.79 -11.67
C MET A 192 -23.23 47.99 -12.32
N LEU A 193 -23.42 47.51 -13.56
CA LEU A 193 -22.40 46.77 -14.32
C LEU A 193 -21.30 47.68 -14.90
N SER A 194 -21.56 48.98 -15.06
CA SER A 194 -20.60 49.96 -15.55
C SER A 194 -19.48 50.29 -14.55
N GLN A 195 -19.70 50.01 -13.26
CA GLN A 195 -18.73 50.23 -12.18
C GLN A 195 -17.86 48.99 -11.90
N LYS A 196 -18.15 47.84 -12.53
CA LYS A 196 -17.52 46.56 -12.23
C LYS A 196 -16.41 46.24 -13.21
N ARG A 197 -15.22 45.91 -12.68
CA ARG A 197 -14.07 45.50 -13.49
C ARG A 197 -14.19 44.01 -13.80
N PHE A 198 -14.67 43.67 -15.00
CA PHE A 198 -14.78 42.28 -15.44
C PHE A 198 -13.41 41.67 -15.77
N VAL A 199 -13.29 40.38 -15.48
CA VAL A 199 -12.16 39.54 -15.90
C VAL A 199 -12.24 39.30 -17.41
N SER A 200 -11.09 39.27 -18.09
CA SER A 200 -11.04 38.98 -19.53
C SER A 200 -11.35 37.51 -19.81
N MET A 201 -11.89 37.21 -20.99
CA MET A 201 -12.13 35.83 -21.42
C MET A 201 -10.85 34.98 -21.37
N LYS A 202 -9.73 35.58 -21.76
CA LYS A 202 -8.39 35.01 -21.67
C LYS A 202 -8.01 34.62 -20.24
N GLN A 203 -8.24 35.49 -19.28
CA GLN A 203 -7.90 35.23 -17.88
C GLN A 203 -8.77 34.09 -17.34
N LEU A 204 -10.08 34.14 -17.57
CA LEU A 204 -11.02 33.07 -17.18
C LEU A 204 -10.62 31.71 -17.77
N TYR A 205 -10.25 31.66 -19.04
CA TYR A 205 -9.83 30.41 -19.69
C TYR A 205 -8.50 29.88 -19.13
N ASN A 206 -7.51 30.76 -18.92
CA ASN A 206 -6.22 30.36 -18.35
C ASN A 206 -6.36 29.88 -16.90
N ASP A 207 -7.22 30.51 -16.11
CA ASP A 207 -7.50 30.09 -14.73
C ASP A 207 -8.11 28.68 -14.70
N LEU A 208 -9.01 28.36 -15.64
CA LEU A 208 -9.57 27.02 -15.80
C LEU A 208 -8.51 25.98 -16.23
N LEU A 209 -7.60 26.34 -17.14
CA LEU A 209 -6.50 25.46 -17.57
C LEU A 209 -5.52 25.19 -16.43
N ASN A 210 -5.06 26.23 -15.75
CA ASN A 210 -4.13 26.12 -14.63
C ASN A 210 -4.73 25.28 -13.51
N LEU A 211 -6.01 25.50 -13.20
CA LEU A 211 -6.71 24.75 -12.17
C LEU A 211 -6.83 23.25 -12.50
N ALA A 212 -7.02 22.91 -13.78
CA ALA A 212 -7.04 21.51 -14.24
C ALA A 212 -5.68 20.81 -14.10
N VAL A 213 -4.57 21.55 -14.24
CA VAL A 213 -3.21 21.03 -14.08
C VAL A 213 -2.78 20.97 -12.61
N GLU A 214 -3.08 22.01 -11.83
CA GLU A 214 -2.65 22.10 -10.42
C GLU A 214 -3.50 21.24 -9.48
N LYS A 215 -4.79 21.05 -9.78
CA LYS A 215 -5.75 20.36 -8.90
C LYS A 215 -6.61 19.33 -9.67
N PRO A 216 -6.04 18.18 -10.08
CA PRO A 216 -6.75 17.18 -10.88
C PRO A 216 -7.98 16.58 -10.18
N ASP A 217 -7.94 16.42 -8.84
CA ASP A 217 -9.01 15.78 -8.07
C ASP A 217 -10.27 16.66 -7.84
N GLY A 218 -10.21 17.94 -8.20
CA GLY A 218 -11.34 18.87 -8.02
C GLY A 218 -11.15 20.25 -8.64
N PRO A 219 -10.99 20.35 -9.98
CA PRO A 219 -10.62 21.59 -10.65
C PRO A 219 -11.80 22.53 -10.87
N TYR A 220 -12.50 22.91 -9.80
CA TYR A 220 -13.67 23.79 -9.86
C TYR A 220 -13.31 25.25 -9.55
N LEU A 221 -13.50 26.12 -10.53
CA LEU A 221 -13.40 27.57 -10.40
C LEU A 221 -14.73 28.10 -9.85
N VAL A 222 -14.67 28.98 -8.84
CA VAL A 222 -15.84 29.66 -8.30
C VAL A 222 -16.12 30.91 -9.13
N ILE A 223 -17.30 30.95 -9.74
CA ILE A 223 -17.82 32.11 -10.46
C ILE A 223 -18.26 33.14 -9.43
N ASP A 224 -17.60 34.28 -9.48
CA ASP A 224 -17.96 35.44 -8.71
C ASP A 224 -18.52 36.57 -9.60
N ASP A 225 -18.79 37.66 -8.92
CA ASP A 225 -19.29 38.91 -9.41
C ASP A 225 -18.40 39.61 -10.48
N GLN A 226 -17.15 39.19 -10.65
CA GLN A 226 -16.18 39.72 -11.62
C GLN A 226 -16.18 38.93 -12.95
N HIS A 227 -16.81 37.75 -12.95
CA HIS A 227 -16.94 36.92 -14.14
C HIS A 227 -18.12 37.39 -14.98
N TRP A 228 -17.86 37.71 -16.24
CA TRP A 228 -18.93 38.19 -17.12
C TRP A 228 -19.85 37.03 -17.52
N PRO A 229 -21.18 37.08 -17.22
CA PRO A 229 -22.08 35.96 -17.47
C PRO A 229 -22.08 35.45 -18.92
N PRO A 230 -22.01 36.30 -19.97
CA PRO A 230 -21.90 35.84 -21.35
C PRO A 230 -20.69 34.95 -21.63
N TYR A 231 -19.54 35.20 -21.00
CA TYR A 231 -18.34 34.35 -21.14
C TYR A 231 -18.50 33.01 -20.46
N VAL A 232 -19.12 33.00 -19.28
CA VAL A 232 -19.45 31.76 -18.57
C VAL A 232 -20.45 30.93 -19.38
N ASP A 233 -21.51 31.54 -19.88
CA ASP A 233 -22.53 30.85 -20.68
C ASP A 233 -21.97 30.35 -22.01
N LEU A 234 -21.05 31.08 -22.64
CA LEU A 234 -20.36 30.63 -23.85
C LEU A 234 -19.60 29.32 -23.59
N LEU A 235 -18.80 29.27 -22.53
CA LEU A 235 -18.01 28.09 -22.17
C LEU A 235 -18.90 26.87 -21.89
N LEU A 236 -20.03 27.09 -21.21
CA LEU A 236 -20.99 26.03 -20.88
C LEU A 236 -21.77 25.56 -22.11
N ARG A 237 -22.23 26.48 -22.96
CA ARG A 237 -23.04 26.17 -24.15
C ARG A 237 -22.25 25.42 -25.21
N PHE A 238 -20.97 25.72 -25.36
CA PHE A 238 -20.07 25.00 -26.27
C PHE A 238 -19.47 23.73 -25.64
N GLY A 239 -19.84 23.39 -24.40
CA GLY A 239 -19.35 22.19 -23.73
C GLY A 239 -17.85 22.23 -23.42
N ILE A 240 -17.25 23.42 -23.35
CA ILE A 240 -15.85 23.63 -22.98
C ILE A 240 -15.71 23.50 -21.45
N ALA A 241 -16.70 24.01 -20.72
CA ALA A 241 -16.82 23.90 -19.27
C ALA A 241 -18.11 23.17 -18.86
N VAL A 242 -18.11 22.60 -17.65
CA VAL A 242 -19.24 21.90 -17.02
C VAL A 242 -19.45 22.44 -15.61
N ARG A 243 -20.71 22.61 -15.20
CA ARG A 243 -21.06 23.05 -13.83
C ARG A 243 -20.91 21.90 -12.82
N HIS A 244 -20.60 22.24 -11.58
CA HIS A 244 -20.60 21.28 -10.47
C HIS A 244 -22.04 20.77 -10.21
N PRO A 245 -22.25 19.46 -10.01
CA PRO A 245 -23.59 18.89 -9.85
C PRO A 245 -24.34 19.39 -8.61
N GLY A 246 -23.62 19.83 -7.57
CA GLY A 246 -24.19 20.37 -6.33
C GLY A 246 -23.99 21.88 -6.11
N ASP A 247 -23.29 22.59 -7.00
CA ASP A 247 -23.04 24.03 -6.84
C ASP A 247 -23.09 24.73 -8.20
N ILE A 248 -24.10 25.58 -8.38
CA ILE A 248 -24.34 26.27 -9.65
C ILE A 248 -23.21 27.26 -9.94
N ASN A 249 -22.55 27.81 -8.92
CA ASN A 249 -21.51 28.82 -9.08
C ASN A 249 -20.13 28.22 -9.33
N ARG A 250 -20.00 26.90 -9.50
CA ARG A 250 -18.71 26.25 -9.77
C ARG A 250 -18.66 25.65 -11.16
N ILE A 251 -17.60 25.94 -11.89
CA ILE A 251 -17.35 25.38 -13.23
C ILE A 251 -15.97 24.75 -13.32
N LYS A 252 -15.84 23.70 -14.13
CA LYS A 252 -14.57 23.05 -14.49
C LYS A 252 -14.50 22.78 -15.98
N LEU A 253 -13.33 22.45 -16.52
CA LEU A 253 -13.22 21.99 -17.92
C LEU A 253 -13.92 20.64 -18.11
N ALA A 254 -14.59 20.46 -19.26
CA ALA A 254 -15.43 19.29 -19.53
C ALA A 254 -14.67 17.95 -19.59
N ASN A 255 -13.41 17.98 -20.03
CA ASN A 255 -12.56 16.80 -20.21
C ASN A 255 -11.22 16.95 -19.46
N SER A 256 -11.25 17.15 -18.15
CA SER A 256 -10.04 17.21 -17.32
C SER A 256 -9.56 15.82 -16.83
N TYR A 257 -9.61 14.80 -17.68
CA TYR A 257 -8.84 13.57 -17.45
C TYR A 257 -7.49 13.74 -18.15
N ILE A 258 -6.50 14.20 -17.39
CA ILE A 258 -5.08 14.01 -17.69
C ILE A 258 -4.61 12.86 -16.81
#